data_AF-A0A932GML6-F1
#
_entry.id   AF-A0A932GML6-F1
#
_cell.length_a   1.000
_cell.length_b   1.000
_cell.length_c   1.000
_cell.angle_alpha   90.00
_cell.angle_beta   90.00
_cell.angle_gamma   90.00
#
_symmetry.space_group_name_H-M   'P 1'
#
loop_
_entity.id
_entity.type
_entity.pdbx_description
1 polymer ?
#
loop_
_entity_poly.entity_id
_entity_poly.type
_entity_poly.pdbx_seq_one_letter_code
_entity_poly.pdbx_strand_id
1 'polypeptide(L)'
;MPYGDLREYLQALEAHGKLHRVTKEVDKDWEISAVGRSTFRRIPAERRPALLFERVKGYTIPVLVGALGASLEVYALALETTLPGIPGKWEKALANPIPPVRIATGPCKENILMEDQVDLGKFPIPTWTARQDPGPYINLPYVCSKDPEDGSRNVGTYRMQVKGKNKTGLFISTFKNILPHIAKNEKLGRPTPVAVVIGADPTIGMTSVATVPYDVDEFALSGGLRGAPVELVKCETSDIEVPATAEIVLEGEIPPNVREHEGPFGEHTGYMGPPGDTFVFHIKCITHRNNPIYQGIISLLPPSESSCIRLAAREFPILKHLRDRLGLPVVDVHLKESGGTGPYLAISMKKQFPEQVKQVIWGAWSFEPTFGKIVVVVDDDIDIRDANALDWAICYRMQPDRDVFIVPEAAAYRLDPSTAPVDVPSHHPSRRIGSKLAMDATRKHEFPGVAVPPKEHLDRVWRQWEEYGFPRSYPEY
;
A
#
# COMPACT_ATOMS: atom_id res chain seq x y z
N MET A 1 12.34 22.28 5.14
CA MET A 1 13.15 21.46 4.20
C MET A 1 12.61 20.06 4.29
N PRO A 2 12.55 19.30 3.18
CA PRO A 2 12.08 17.92 3.26
C PRO A 2 12.93 17.09 4.19
N TYR A 3 12.36 16.01 4.74
CA TYR A 3 13.16 15.05 5.51
C TYR A 3 14.33 14.58 4.66
N GLY A 4 15.55 14.62 5.21
CA GLY A 4 16.76 14.22 4.49
C GLY A 4 16.78 12.73 4.16
N ASP A 5 16.25 11.89 5.06
CA ASP A 5 16.19 10.45 4.90
C ASP A 5 15.09 9.78 5.78
N LEU A 6 15.08 8.45 5.80
CA LEU A 6 14.18 7.65 6.65
C LEU A 6 14.34 7.99 8.15
N ARG A 7 15.56 8.27 8.62
CA ARG A 7 15.85 8.47 10.05
C ARG A 7 15.30 9.79 10.54
N GLU A 8 15.41 10.86 9.74
CA GLU A 8 14.77 12.15 10.05
C GLU A 8 13.23 12.03 10.03
N TYR A 9 12.67 11.27 9.09
CA TYR A 9 11.24 10.98 9.08
C TYR A 9 10.79 10.22 10.35
N LEU A 10 11.57 9.27 10.86
CA LEU A 10 11.26 8.59 12.12
C LEU A 10 11.26 9.56 13.32
N GLN A 11 12.15 10.55 13.36
CA GLN A 11 12.13 11.59 14.39
C GLN A 11 10.85 12.43 14.31
N ALA A 12 10.40 12.75 13.08
CA ALA A 12 9.14 13.46 12.88
C ALA A 12 7.94 12.63 13.35
N LEU A 13 7.90 11.33 13.03
CA LEU A 13 6.86 10.44 13.55
C LEU A 13 6.86 10.38 15.08
N GLU A 14 8.03 10.28 15.71
CA GLU A 14 8.16 10.27 17.17
C GLU A 14 7.65 11.58 17.80
N ALA A 15 8.03 12.73 17.23
CA ALA A 15 7.57 14.05 17.68
C ALA A 15 6.03 14.23 17.60
N HIS A 16 5.37 13.53 16.67
CA HIS A 16 3.92 13.56 16.50
C HIS A 16 3.19 12.42 17.22
N GLY A 17 3.89 11.60 18.03
CA GLY A 17 3.29 10.44 18.70
C GLY A 17 2.86 9.33 17.73
N LYS A 18 3.44 9.30 16.53
CA LYS A 18 3.17 8.34 15.45
C LYS A 18 4.26 7.29 15.27
N LEU A 19 5.25 7.26 16.14
CA LEU A 19 6.21 6.15 16.27
C LEU A 19 6.11 5.54 17.65
N HIS A 20 6.00 4.21 17.70
CA HIS A 20 6.09 3.45 18.93
C HIS A 20 7.33 2.55 18.90
N ARG A 21 8.22 2.73 19.88
CA ARG A 21 9.43 1.92 20.06
C ARG A 21 9.11 0.70 20.90
N VAL A 22 9.24 -0.48 20.32
CA VAL A 22 9.08 -1.76 21.00
C VAL A 22 10.42 -2.17 21.57
N THR A 23 10.59 -1.98 22.89
CA THR A 23 11.83 -2.27 23.63
C THR A 23 11.94 -3.72 24.10
N LYS A 24 10.83 -4.46 24.09
CA LYS A 24 10.81 -5.91 24.34
C LYS A 24 11.56 -6.60 23.20
N GLU A 25 12.43 -7.56 23.54
CA GLU A 25 13.03 -8.44 22.55
C GLU A 25 11.95 -9.28 21.85
N VAL A 26 12.01 -9.32 20.52
CA VAL A 26 11.03 -10.02 19.68
C VAL A 26 11.69 -11.03 18.74
N ASP A 27 10.95 -12.10 18.44
CA ASP A 27 11.27 -13.06 17.41
C ASP A 27 10.77 -12.59 16.03
N LYS A 28 11.68 -12.49 15.05
CA LYS A 28 11.35 -12.04 13.68
C LYS A 28 10.45 -13.01 12.93
N ASP A 29 10.40 -14.28 13.33
CA ASP A 29 9.69 -15.32 12.58
C ASP A 29 8.21 -15.44 12.98
N TRP A 30 7.77 -14.72 14.01
CA TRP A 30 6.33 -14.65 14.35
C TRP A 30 5.88 -13.43 15.16
N GLU A 31 6.71 -12.85 16.05
CA GLU A 31 6.25 -11.76 16.94
C GLU A 31 6.03 -10.45 16.19
N ILE A 32 6.93 -10.09 15.26
CA ILE A 32 6.82 -8.84 14.50
C ILE A 32 5.48 -8.75 13.77
N SER A 33 5.08 -9.80 13.06
CA SER A 33 3.80 -9.83 12.35
C SER A 33 2.60 -9.93 13.28
N ALA A 34 2.71 -10.66 14.40
CA ALA A 34 1.65 -10.77 15.40
C ALA A 34 1.39 -9.44 16.14
N VAL A 35 2.44 -8.72 16.52
CA VAL A 35 2.33 -7.38 17.13
C VAL A 35 1.79 -6.38 16.11
N GLY A 36 2.30 -6.41 14.88
CA GLY A 36 1.77 -5.59 13.78
C GLY A 36 0.27 -5.82 13.57
N ARG A 37 -0.16 -7.08 13.43
CA ARG A 37 -1.60 -7.43 13.30
C ARG A 37 -2.42 -7.00 14.52
N SER A 38 -1.89 -7.17 15.72
CA SER A 38 -2.58 -6.75 16.95
C SER A 38 -2.77 -5.24 17.02
N THR A 39 -1.79 -4.47 16.54
CA THR A 39 -1.85 -3.01 16.45
C THR A 39 -3.01 -2.56 15.56
N PHE A 40 -3.13 -3.12 14.35
CA PHE A 40 -4.24 -2.79 13.43
C PHE A 40 -5.62 -3.24 13.94
N ARG A 41 -5.68 -4.26 14.80
CA ARG A 41 -6.94 -4.75 15.39
C ARG A 41 -7.39 -4.01 16.64
N ARG A 42 -6.44 -3.53 17.46
CA ARG A 42 -6.70 -3.01 18.82
C ARG A 42 -6.50 -1.51 18.94
N ILE A 43 -5.88 -0.87 17.96
CA ILE A 43 -5.69 0.58 17.96
C ILE A 43 -6.58 1.18 16.86
N PRO A 44 -7.42 2.18 17.20
CA PRO A 44 -8.21 2.95 16.23
C PRO A 44 -7.34 3.50 15.10
N ALA A 45 -7.88 3.55 13.88
CA ALA A 45 -7.12 3.82 12.67
C ALA A 45 -6.32 5.13 12.72
N GLU A 46 -6.93 6.17 13.25
CA GLU A 46 -6.35 7.50 13.43
C GLU A 46 -5.23 7.54 14.47
N ARG A 47 -5.18 6.58 15.41
CA ARG A 47 -4.17 6.52 16.49
C ARG A 47 -3.04 5.54 16.23
N ARG A 48 -3.11 4.72 15.17
CA ARG A 48 -2.11 3.70 14.85
C ARG A 48 -0.74 4.33 14.59
N PRO A 49 0.31 3.93 15.34
CA PRO A 49 1.68 4.38 15.10
C PRO A 49 2.43 3.40 14.18
N ALA A 50 3.50 3.88 13.55
CA ALA A 50 4.57 3.01 13.07
C ALA A 50 5.24 2.30 14.26
N LEU A 51 5.80 1.11 14.03
CA LEU A 51 6.47 0.31 15.06
C LEU A 51 7.94 0.14 14.72
N LEU A 52 8.82 0.51 15.65
CA LEU A 52 10.25 0.22 15.60
C LEU A 52 10.59 -0.83 16.64
N PHE A 53 10.87 -2.05 16.20
CA PHE A 53 11.33 -3.15 17.04
C PHE A 53 12.85 -3.02 17.23
N GLU A 54 13.25 -2.52 18.40
CA GLU A 54 14.66 -2.17 18.67
C GLU A 54 15.52 -3.39 18.96
N ARG A 55 14.91 -4.48 19.44
CA ARG A 55 15.60 -5.70 19.85
C ARG A 55 15.00 -6.90 19.15
N VAL A 56 15.70 -7.41 18.15
CA VAL A 56 15.31 -8.62 17.43
C VAL A 56 16.25 -9.74 17.82
N LYS A 57 15.70 -10.87 18.28
CA LYS A 57 16.49 -12.00 18.78
C LYS A 57 17.53 -12.48 17.76
N GLY A 58 18.80 -12.43 18.13
CA GLY A 58 19.92 -12.85 17.28
C GLY A 58 20.44 -11.78 16.31
N TYR A 59 19.90 -10.55 16.36
CA TYR A 59 20.26 -9.47 15.44
C TYR A 59 20.48 -8.15 16.20
N THR A 60 21.39 -7.31 15.68
CA THR A 60 21.61 -5.94 16.16
C THR A 60 20.84 -4.90 15.34
N ILE A 61 20.21 -5.33 14.25
CA ILE A 61 19.50 -4.49 13.29
C ILE A 61 18.04 -4.39 13.75
N PRO A 62 17.49 -3.18 13.99
CA PRO A 62 16.09 -3.00 14.31
C PRO A 62 15.20 -3.22 13.09
N VAL A 63 13.93 -3.58 13.33
CA VAL A 63 12.91 -3.75 12.28
C VAL A 63 11.84 -2.67 12.39
N LEU A 64 11.57 -1.98 11.29
CA LEU A 64 10.56 -0.93 11.16
C LEU A 64 9.39 -1.43 10.32
N VAL A 65 8.16 -1.22 10.79
CA VAL A 65 6.91 -1.46 10.05
C VAL A 65 5.91 -0.35 10.31
N GLY A 66 4.88 -0.19 9.47
CA GLY A 66 3.85 0.83 9.67
C GLY A 66 4.27 2.24 9.25
N ALA A 67 5.51 2.43 8.79
CA ALA A 67 6.08 3.75 8.51
C ALA A 67 5.49 4.43 7.27
N LEU A 68 4.85 3.71 6.35
CA LEU A 68 4.25 4.30 5.16
C LEU A 68 2.75 4.56 5.30
N GLY A 69 2.08 3.86 6.21
CA GLY A 69 0.62 3.94 6.30
C GLY A 69 0.01 3.18 7.48
N ALA A 70 0.61 3.23 8.68
CA ALA A 70 -0.09 2.76 9.87
C ALA A 70 -1.41 3.51 10.09
N SER A 71 -1.44 4.79 9.73
CA SER A 71 -2.61 5.66 9.68
C SER A 71 -2.48 6.66 8.52
N LEU A 72 -3.58 7.32 8.14
CA LEU A 72 -3.51 8.40 7.15
C LEU A 72 -2.67 9.59 7.65
N GLU A 73 -2.56 9.79 8.96
CA GLU A 73 -1.69 10.83 9.52
C GLU A 73 -0.21 10.49 9.34
N VAL A 74 0.18 9.23 9.49
CA VAL A 74 1.53 8.75 9.11
C VAL A 74 1.78 9.01 7.63
N TYR A 75 0.82 8.68 6.77
CA TYR A 75 0.91 8.92 5.33
C TYR A 75 1.05 10.43 5.00
N ALA A 76 0.28 11.29 5.67
CA ALA A 76 0.34 12.74 5.48
C ALA A 76 1.66 13.33 5.97
N LEU A 77 2.18 12.85 7.11
CA LEU A 77 3.48 13.26 7.65
C LEU A 77 4.62 12.94 6.70
N ALA A 78 4.62 11.75 6.09
CA ALA A 78 5.60 11.37 5.06
C ALA A 78 5.57 12.27 3.82
N LEU A 79 4.40 12.84 3.50
CA LEU A 79 4.23 13.81 2.41
C LEU A 79 4.41 15.26 2.85
N GLU A 80 4.72 15.50 4.13
CA GLU A 80 4.81 16.82 4.75
C GLU A 80 3.59 17.67 4.44
N THR A 81 2.40 17.10 4.67
CA THR A 81 1.11 17.72 4.40
C THR A 81 0.07 17.35 5.45
N THR A 82 -1.12 17.94 5.35
CA THR A 82 -2.29 17.59 6.18
C THR A 82 -3.13 16.52 5.50
N LEU A 83 -3.99 15.81 6.24
CA LEU A 83 -4.91 14.80 5.67
C LEU A 83 -5.68 15.31 4.41
N PRO A 84 -6.30 16.51 4.41
CA PRO A 84 -7.00 17.02 3.23
C PRO A 84 -6.06 17.43 2.08
N GLY A 85 -4.77 17.58 2.37
CA GLY A 85 -3.74 18.02 1.43
C GLY A 85 -3.06 16.86 0.68
N ILE A 86 -3.31 15.61 1.06
CA ILE A 86 -2.74 14.42 0.39
C ILE A 86 -3.02 14.44 -1.12
N PRO A 87 -4.28 14.64 -1.59
CA PRO A 87 -4.56 14.61 -3.02
C PRO A 87 -3.82 15.70 -3.80
N GLY A 88 -3.84 16.93 -3.29
CA GLY A 88 -3.18 18.07 -3.94
C GLY A 88 -1.66 17.89 -4.02
N LYS A 89 -1.05 17.20 -3.04
CA LYS A 89 0.37 16.87 -3.07
C LYS A 89 0.71 15.93 -4.23
N TRP A 90 -0.06 14.86 -4.40
CA TRP A 90 0.10 13.91 -5.50
C TRP A 90 -0.14 14.56 -6.87
N GLU A 91 -1.21 15.34 -7.01
CA GLU A 91 -1.50 16.04 -8.27
C GLU A 91 -0.36 17.00 -8.65
N LYS A 92 0.15 17.78 -7.70
CA LYS A 92 1.25 18.71 -7.94
C LYS A 92 2.53 17.97 -8.35
N ALA A 93 2.84 16.86 -7.68
CA ALA A 93 4.04 16.06 -7.96
C ALA A 93 3.97 15.35 -9.32
N LEU A 94 2.80 14.82 -9.70
CA LEU A 94 2.58 14.22 -11.03
C LEU A 94 2.71 15.26 -12.14
N ALA A 95 2.22 16.48 -11.92
CA ALA A 95 2.35 17.57 -12.88
C ALA A 95 3.75 18.17 -12.95
N ASN A 96 4.53 18.11 -11.86
CA ASN A 96 5.84 18.73 -11.72
C ASN A 96 6.84 17.79 -11.02
N PRO A 97 7.21 16.65 -11.65
CA PRO A 97 8.24 15.78 -11.10
C PRO A 97 9.58 16.52 -11.07
N ILE A 98 10.41 16.23 -10.06
CA ILE A 98 11.74 16.85 -9.88
C ILE A 98 12.79 15.76 -10.13
N PRO A 99 13.55 15.83 -11.24
CA PRO A 99 14.54 14.81 -11.57
C PRO A 99 15.54 14.54 -10.44
N PRO A 100 15.96 13.29 -10.23
CA PRO A 100 16.98 12.96 -9.26
C PRO A 100 18.34 13.56 -9.65
N VAL A 101 19.22 13.73 -8.66
CA VAL A 101 20.60 14.17 -8.87
C VAL A 101 21.57 13.06 -8.51
N ARG A 102 22.62 12.88 -9.30
CA ARG A 102 23.65 11.89 -9.03
C ARG A 102 24.75 12.48 -8.16
N ILE A 103 25.12 11.77 -7.10
CA ILE A 103 26.26 12.11 -6.23
C ILE A 103 27.31 10.99 -6.25
N ALA A 104 28.51 11.29 -5.75
CA ALA A 104 29.66 10.39 -5.84
C ALA A 104 29.55 9.18 -4.91
N THR A 105 29.07 9.39 -3.69
CA THR A 105 28.91 8.37 -2.65
C THR A 105 27.80 8.78 -1.69
N GLY A 106 27.39 7.89 -0.78
CA GLY A 106 26.33 8.13 0.17
C GLY A 106 26.38 7.16 1.35
N PRO A 107 25.62 7.44 2.43
CA PRO A 107 25.59 6.58 3.62
C PRO A 107 25.29 5.10 3.32
N CYS A 108 24.52 4.78 2.27
CA CYS A 108 24.20 3.40 1.92
C CYS A 108 25.45 2.55 1.59
N LYS A 109 26.61 3.18 1.35
CA LYS A 109 27.89 2.52 1.04
C LYS A 109 28.88 2.47 2.20
N GLU A 110 28.46 2.80 3.42
CA GLU A 110 29.34 2.74 4.60
C GLU A 110 29.90 1.33 4.84
N ASN A 111 29.14 0.29 4.49
CA ASN A 111 29.57 -1.10 4.51
C ASN A 111 29.28 -1.74 3.16
N ILE A 112 30.24 -2.51 2.63
CA ILE A 112 30.13 -3.18 1.32
C ILE A 112 30.52 -4.65 1.52
N LEU A 113 29.56 -5.55 1.29
CA LEU A 113 29.74 -7.00 1.39
C LEU A 113 29.67 -7.59 -0.03
N MET A 114 30.80 -8.03 -0.55
CA MET A 114 30.93 -8.58 -1.90
C MET A 114 31.10 -10.11 -1.87
N GLU A 115 30.69 -10.76 -2.97
CA GLU A 115 31.01 -12.16 -3.27
C GLU A 115 30.67 -13.14 -2.12
N ASP A 116 31.67 -13.71 -1.46
CA ASP A 116 31.52 -14.72 -0.42
C ASP A 116 30.95 -14.15 0.88
N GLN A 117 31.11 -12.84 1.11
CA GLN A 117 30.61 -12.11 2.28
C GLN A 117 29.09 -11.88 2.25
N VAL A 118 28.47 -12.02 1.08
CA VAL A 118 27.02 -11.86 0.88
C VAL A 118 26.27 -12.94 1.65
N ASP A 119 25.52 -12.51 2.65
CA ASP A 119 24.67 -13.36 3.46
C ASP A 119 23.44 -12.61 3.99
N LEU A 120 22.28 -12.92 3.41
CA LEU A 120 20.97 -12.44 3.86
C LEU A 120 20.66 -12.86 5.29
N GLY A 121 21.27 -13.95 5.79
CA GLY A 121 21.10 -14.43 7.17
C GLY A 121 21.61 -13.45 8.23
N LYS A 122 22.43 -12.45 7.84
CA LYS A 122 22.90 -11.36 8.71
C LYS A 122 21.83 -10.30 9.00
N PHE A 123 20.71 -10.31 8.26
CA PHE A 123 19.63 -9.32 8.38
C PHE A 123 18.38 -9.95 9.01
N PRO A 124 17.61 -9.20 9.81
CA PRO A 124 16.43 -9.70 10.53
C PRO A 124 15.20 -9.81 9.61
N ILE A 125 15.33 -10.50 8.48
CA ILE A 125 14.25 -10.66 7.49
C ILE A 125 13.11 -11.48 8.12
N PRO A 126 11.89 -10.92 8.30
CA PRO A 126 10.81 -11.62 8.98
C PRO A 126 10.20 -12.74 8.14
N THR A 127 9.64 -13.71 8.85
CA THR A 127 8.59 -14.59 8.32
C THR A 127 7.25 -13.96 8.68
N TRP A 128 6.41 -13.62 7.69
CA TRP A 128 5.24 -12.77 7.92
C TRP A 128 4.01 -13.57 8.34
N THR A 129 3.78 -14.70 7.68
CA THR A 129 2.70 -15.63 8.01
C THR A 129 3.30 -16.92 8.56
N ALA A 130 3.66 -16.90 9.85
CA ALA A 130 4.27 -18.02 10.54
C ALA A 130 3.51 -19.35 10.26
N ARG A 131 4.27 -20.41 9.99
CA ARG A 131 3.81 -21.77 9.62
C ARG A 131 3.15 -21.92 8.24
N GLN A 132 2.87 -20.83 7.52
CA GLN A 132 2.29 -20.91 6.17
C GLN A 132 3.25 -20.40 5.10
N ASP A 133 4.01 -19.35 5.39
CA ASP A 133 5.12 -18.94 4.53
C ASP A 133 6.21 -20.02 4.53
N PRO A 134 6.79 -20.39 3.38
CA PRO A 134 7.86 -21.40 3.27
C PRO A 134 9.21 -20.92 3.85
N GLY A 135 9.33 -19.63 4.21
CA GLY A 135 10.53 -19.03 4.76
C GLY A 135 10.40 -17.50 4.87
N PRO A 136 11.47 -16.79 5.23
CA PRO A 136 11.46 -15.34 5.32
C PRO A 136 11.19 -14.63 3.99
N TYR A 137 10.57 -13.46 4.05
CA TYR A 137 10.31 -12.63 2.87
C TYR A 137 10.74 -11.18 3.07
N ILE A 138 11.40 -10.64 2.05
CA ILE A 138 11.52 -9.18 1.88
C ILE A 138 10.22 -8.72 1.23
N ASN A 139 9.33 -8.10 2.02
CA ASN A 139 7.96 -7.81 1.60
C ASN A 139 7.72 -6.32 1.25
N LEU A 140 8.68 -5.44 1.51
CA LEU A 140 8.71 -4.05 1.05
C LEU A 140 10.02 -3.69 0.31
N PRO A 141 10.47 -4.47 -0.69
CA PRO A 141 11.63 -4.09 -1.48
C PRO A 141 11.26 -3.00 -2.50
N TYR A 142 12.15 -2.03 -2.73
CA TYR A 142 12.06 -1.12 -3.87
C TYR A 142 13.04 -1.59 -4.95
N VAL A 143 12.51 -2.33 -5.92
CA VAL A 143 13.27 -3.03 -6.96
C VAL A 143 13.51 -2.07 -8.12
N CYS A 144 14.76 -1.68 -8.27
CA CYS A 144 15.27 -0.79 -9.30
C CYS A 144 15.79 -1.61 -10.48
N SER A 145 15.38 -1.24 -11.69
CA SER A 145 15.92 -1.79 -12.94
C SER A 145 16.02 -0.69 -14.00
N LYS A 146 16.80 -0.96 -15.06
CA LYS A 146 16.88 -0.10 -16.24
C LYS A 146 16.52 -0.89 -17.49
N ASP A 147 15.83 -0.24 -18.41
CA ASP A 147 15.59 -0.80 -19.72
C ASP A 147 16.93 -0.98 -20.45
N PRO A 148 17.19 -2.18 -21.02
CA PRO A 148 18.44 -2.48 -21.69
C PRO A 148 18.72 -1.71 -22.98
N GLU A 149 17.72 -1.05 -23.57
CA GLU A 149 17.82 -0.36 -24.86
C GLU A 149 17.86 1.17 -24.68
N ASP A 150 16.92 1.74 -23.93
CA ASP A 150 16.80 3.20 -23.76
C ASP A 150 17.30 3.73 -22.39
N GLY A 151 17.61 2.83 -21.45
CA GLY A 151 18.12 3.19 -20.13
C GLY A 151 17.07 3.75 -19.16
N SER A 152 15.78 3.77 -19.54
CA SER A 152 14.68 4.22 -18.68
C SER A 152 14.61 3.41 -17.39
N ARG A 153 14.23 4.06 -16.29
CA ARG A 153 14.21 3.47 -14.96
C ARG A 153 12.83 2.92 -14.63
N ASN A 154 12.79 1.83 -13.88
CA ASN A 154 11.63 1.39 -13.12
C ASN A 154 12.02 1.20 -11.66
N VAL A 155 11.20 1.70 -10.74
CA VAL A 155 11.25 1.38 -9.30
C VAL A 155 9.91 0.82 -8.86
N GLY A 156 9.86 -0.47 -8.51
CA GLY A 156 8.60 -1.11 -8.10
C GLY A 156 8.74 -2.03 -6.90
N THR A 157 7.63 -2.28 -6.21
CA THR A 157 7.60 -3.21 -5.08
C THR A 157 7.14 -4.60 -5.46
N TYR A 158 8.04 -5.58 -5.32
CA TYR A 158 7.85 -6.98 -5.70
C TYR A 158 8.39 -7.90 -4.60
N ARG A 159 7.53 -8.67 -3.91
CA ARG A 159 7.98 -9.48 -2.76
C ARG A 159 9.07 -10.48 -3.15
N MET A 160 9.96 -10.78 -2.20
CA MET A 160 11.09 -11.67 -2.43
C MET A 160 11.21 -12.74 -1.35
N GLN A 161 11.04 -14.01 -1.73
CA GLN A 161 11.25 -15.14 -0.83
C GLN A 161 12.75 -15.39 -0.64
N VAL A 162 13.25 -15.43 0.58
CA VAL A 162 14.64 -15.83 0.85
C VAL A 162 14.79 -17.33 0.60
N LYS A 163 15.73 -17.70 -0.28
CA LYS A 163 16.00 -19.09 -0.69
C LYS A 163 17.41 -19.58 -0.35
N GLY A 164 18.24 -18.71 0.20
CA GLY A 164 19.62 -19.00 0.58
C GLY A 164 20.36 -17.70 0.92
N LYS A 165 21.66 -17.81 1.21
CA LYS A 165 22.49 -16.67 1.64
C LYS A 165 22.51 -15.50 0.62
N ASN A 166 22.42 -15.80 -0.66
CA ASN A 166 22.56 -14.82 -1.76
C ASN A 166 21.53 -15.04 -2.88
N LYS A 167 20.39 -15.66 -2.56
CA LYS A 167 19.36 -16.01 -3.55
C LYS A 167 17.96 -15.74 -3.01
N THR A 168 17.12 -15.11 -3.82
CA THR A 168 15.69 -14.99 -3.55
C THR A 168 14.85 -15.44 -4.74
N GLY A 169 13.62 -15.89 -4.46
CA GLY A 169 12.54 -15.77 -5.44
C GLY A 169 12.10 -14.31 -5.53
N LEU A 170 11.63 -13.84 -6.68
CA LEU A 170 11.18 -12.47 -6.93
C LEU A 170 9.82 -12.51 -7.65
N PHE A 171 8.75 -12.29 -6.90
CA PHE A 171 7.39 -12.33 -7.45
C PHE A 171 6.99 -11.01 -8.10
N ILE A 172 6.86 -11.03 -9.43
CA ILE A 172 6.44 -9.87 -10.23
C ILE A 172 5.05 -10.16 -10.81
N SER A 173 4.06 -9.36 -10.42
CA SER A 173 2.70 -9.46 -10.99
C SER A 173 2.69 -9.10 -12.47
N THR A 174 1.68 -9.57 -13.21
CA THR A 174 1.51 -9.24 -14.63
C THR A 174 1.37 -7.72 -14.84
N PHE A 175 1.89 -7.23 -15.97
CA PHE A 175 1.83 -5.81 -16.39
C PHE A 175 2.65 -4.82 -15.56
N LYS A 176 3.71 -5.27 -14.86
CA LYS A 176 4.66 -4.38 -14.18
C LYS A 176 5.78 -3.93 -15.13
N ASN A 177 6.22 -2.68 -15.00
CA ASN A 177 7.15 -2.04 -15.95
C ASN A 177 8.54 -2.71 -15.99
N ILE A 178 8.94 -3.44 -14.94
CA ILE A 178 10.15 -4.29 -14.98
C ILE A 178 10.06 -5.48 -15.94
N LEU A 179 8.85 -5.99 -16.26
CA LEU A 179 8.70 -7.18 -17.11
C LEU A 179 9.23 -6.95 -18.53
N PRO A 180 8.94 -5.82 -19.20
CA PRO A 180 9.64 -5.42 -20.43
C PRO A 180 11.16 -5.47 -20.33
N HIS A 181 11.76 -4.94 -19.26
CA HIS A 181 13.22 -4.93 -19.07
C HIS A 181 13.78 -6.35 -19.04
N ILE A 182 13.13 -7.25 -18.29
CA ILE A 182 13.54 -8.65 -18.20
C ILE A 182 13.36 -9.35 -19.55
N ALA A 183 12.21 -9.20 -20.20
CA ALA A 183 11.91 -9.85 -21.47
C ALA A 183 12.90 -9.45 -22.58
N LYS A 184 13.31 -8.18 -22.64
CA LYS A 184 14.34 -7.71 -23.59
C LYS A 184 15.70 -8.37 -23.32
N ASN A 185 16.13 -8.43 -22.06
CA ASN A 185 17.38 -9.10 -21.69
C ASN A 185 17.34 -10.62 -21.93
N GLU A 186 16.22 -11.28 -21.67
CA GLU A 186 16.01 -12.71 -21.96
C GLU A 186 16.13 -13.02 -23.45
N LYS A 187 15.57 -12.16 -24.33
CA LYS A 187 15.75 -12.27 -25.79
C LYS A 187 17.21 -12.15 -26.22
N LEU A 188 18.01 -11.38 -25.48
CA LEU A 188 19.45 -11.23 -25.70
C LEU A 188 20.28 -12.32 -25.01
N GLY A 189 19.66 -13.26 -24.29
CA GLY A 189 20.35 -14.30 -23.54
C GLY A 189 21.23 -13.80 -22.41
N ARG A 190 20.99 -12.58 -21.90
CA ARG A 190 21.79 -11.96 -20.83
C ARG A 190 20.97 -11.74 -19.56
N PRO A 191 21.60 -11.75 -18.38
CA PRO A 191 20.89 -11.46 -17.13
C PRO A 191 20.42 -10.01 -17.09
N THR A 192 19.35 -9.76 -16.32
CA THR A 192 18.84 -8.39 -16.06
C THR A 192 19.45 -7.87 -14.76
N PRO A 193 20.30 -6.83 -14.79
CA PRO A 193 20.78 -6.18 -13.57
C PRO A 193 19.61 -5.63 -12.77
N VAL A 194 19.65 -5.82 -11.45
CA VAL A 194 18.64 -5.31 -10.52
C VAL A 194 19.32 -4.86 -9.23
N ALA A 195 18.83 -3.76 -8.66
CA ALA A 195 19.16 -3.36 -7.30
C ALA A 195 17.89 -3.28 -6.46
N VAL A 196 17.97 -3.69 -5.19
CA VAL A 196 16.83 -3.73 -4.28
C VAL A 196 17.14 -2.86 -3.08
N VAL A 197 16.32 -1.83 -2.86
CA VAL A 197 16.44 -0.94 -1.73
C VAL A 197 15.50 -1.39 -0.62
N ILE A 198 15.99 -1.42 0.62
CA ILE A 198 15.22 -1.69 1.84
C ILE A 198 15.50 -0.54 2.80
N GLY A 199 14.45 0.20 3.17
CA GLY A 199 14.60 1.41 4.00
C GLY A 199 15.10 2.60 3.19
N ALA A 200 14.24 3.57 2.91
CA ALA A 200 14.63 4.83 2.28
C ALA A 200 13.64 5.95 2.67
N ASP A 201 13.83 7.14 2.10
CA ASP A 201 12.83 8.22 2.19
C ASP A 201 11.41 7.67 1.93
N PRO A 202 10.41 8.00 2.76
CA PRO A 202 9.09 7.39 2.69
C PRO A 202 8.39 7.66 1.35
N THR A 203 8.68 8.78 0.67
CA THR A 203 8.09 9.08 -0.64
C THR A 203 8.48 8.06 -1.70
N ILE A 204 9.69 7.49 -1.61
CA ILE A 204 10.17 6.43 -2.51
C ILE A 204 9.34 5.17 -2.35
N GLY A 205 9.06 4.78 -1.10
CA GLY A 205 8.20 3.64 -0.81
C GLY A 205 6.74 3.86 -1.23
N MET A 206 6.27 5.09 -1.21
CA MET A 206 4.95 5.45 -1.71
C MET A 206 4.87 5.42 -3.23
N THR A 207 5.88 5.91 -3.95
CA THR A 207 5.91 5.89 -5.41
C THR A 207 6.15 4.48 -5.96
N SER A 208 6.93 3.64 -5.29
CA SER A 208 7.21 2.26 -5.75
C SER A 208 5.99 1.34 -5.73
N VAL A 209 4.95 1.71 -4.98
CA VAL A 209 3.66 0.99 -4.92
C VAL A 209 2.56 1.69 -5.71
N ALA A 210 2.76 2.96 -6.09
CA ALA A 210 1.81 3.72 -6.88
C ALA A 210 1.75 3.19 -8.32
N THR A 211 0.58 3.30 -8.95
CA THR A 211 0.45 3.06 -10.40
C THR A 211 0.74 4.37 -11.11
N VAL A 212 1.98 4.54 -11.57
CA VAL A 212 2.40 5.71 -12.36
C VAL A 212 2.45 5.35 -13.86
N PRO A 213 2.28 6.31 -14.77
CA PRO A 213 2.52 6.10 -16.19
C PRO A 213 3.94 5.54 -16.45
N TYR A 214 4.09 4.74 -17.52
CA TYR A 214 5.35 4.04 -17.83
C TYR A 214 6.54 4.99 -18.05
N ASP A 215 6.27 6.18 -18.57
CA ASP A 215 7.25 7.22 -18.89
C ASP A 215 7.61 8.12 -17.68
N VAL A 216 7.02 7.88 -16.51
CA VAL A 216 7.29 8.63 -15.28
C VAL A 216 8.29 7.88 -14.41
N ASP A 217 9.46 8.49 -14.22
CA ASP A 217 10.49 8.03 -13.28
C ASP A 217 10.03 8.20 -11.82
N GLU A 218 9.94 7.10 -11.07
CA GLU A 218 9.45 7.11 -9.70
C GLU A 218 10.33 7.93 -8.74
N PHE A 219 11.64 8.02 -8.99
CA PHE A 219 12.50 8.90 -8.20
C PHE A 219 12.26 10.38 -8.51
N ALA A 220 11.91 10.70 -9.76
CA ALA A 220 11.53 12.07 -10.11
C ALA A 220 10.18 12.46 -9.48
N LEU A 221 9.24 11.50 -9.44
CA LEU A 221 7.96 11.69 -8.74
C LEU A 221 8.15 11.84 -7.23
N SER A 222 9.01 11.02 -6.62
CA SER A 222 9.42 11.18 -5.21
C SER A 222 10.00 12.56 -4.97
N GLY A 223 10.85 13.05 -5.88
CA GLY A 223 11.39 14.40 -5.84
C GLY A 223 10.30 15.47 -5.85
N GLY A 224 9.28 15.31 -6.70
CA GLY A 224 8.09 16.19 -6.73
C GLY A 224 7.26 16.15 -5.44
N LEU A 225 7.12 14.97 -4.83
CA LEU A 225 6.41 14.79 -3.55
C LEU A 225 7.15 15.47 -2.40
N ARG A 226 8.45 15.23 -2.25
CA ARG A 226 9.25 15.87 -1.17
C ARG A 226 9.62 17.32 -1.47
N GLY A 227 9.53 17.75 -2.74
CA GLY A 227 9.89 19.11 -3.17
C GLY A 227 11.39 19.35 -3.30
N ALA A 228 12.21 18.29 -3.33
CA ALA A 228 13.65 18.33 -3.55
C ALA A 228 14.10 17.06 -4.28
N PRO A 229 15.15 17.12 -5.13
CA PRO A 229 15.61 15.96 -5.87
C PRO A 229 16.03 14.81 -4.95
N VAL A 230 15.81 13.57 -5.39
CA VAL A 230 16.40 12.40 -4.73
C VAL A 230 17.87 12.32 -5.12
N GLU A 231 18.76 12.25 -4.13
CA GLU A 231 20.18 12.02 -4.36
C GLU A 231 20.43 10.53 -4.59
N LEU A 232 21.01 10.20 -5.74
CA LEU A 232 21.30 8.82 -6.14
C LEU A 232 22.80 8.55 -6.22
N VAL A 233 23.19 7.33 -5.87
CA VAL A 233 24.52 6.78 -6.08
C VAL A 233 24.45 5.58 -7.03
N LYS A 234 25.49 5.41 -7.83
CA LYS A 234 25.63 4.23 -8.70
C LYS A 234 25.91 2.98 -7.84
N CYS A 235 25.28 1.86 -8.14
CA CYS A 235 25.57 0.55 -7.56
C CYS A 235 27.04 0.12 -7.76
N GLU A 236 27.54 -0.75 -6.90
CA GLU A 236 28.89 -1.35 -7.00
C GLU A 236 29.01 -2.34 -8.16
N THR A 237 27.94 -3.10 -8.48
CA THR A 237 27.99 -4.18 -9.46
C THR A 237 27.27 -3.88 -10.78
N SER A 238 26.70 -2.68 -10.95
CA SER A 238 25.95 -2.31 -12.17
C SER A 238 25.82 -0.79 -12.38
N ASP A 239 25.25 -0.39 -13.52
CA ASP A 239 24.90 1.01 -13.84
C ASP A 239 23.55 1.47 -13.25
N ILE A 240 22.94 0.66 -12.39
CA ILE A 240 21.75 1.04 -11.64
C ILE A 240 22.13 2.10 -10.60
N GLU A 241 21.18 2.99 -10.34
CA GLU A 241 21.32 4.05 -9.35
C GLU A 241 20.26 3.84 -8.27
N VAL A 242 20.65 4.02 -7.02
CA VAL A 242 19.83 3.83 -5.83
C VAL A 242 19.93 5.05 -4.91
N PRO A 243 18.96 5.30 -4.01
CA PRO A 243 19.00 6.43 -3.09
C PRO A 243 20.24 6.38 -2.21
N ALA A 244 20.99 7.48 -2.17
CA ALA A 244 22.24 7.59 -1.40
C ALA A 244 22.06 7.30 0.10
N THR A 245 20.87 7.59 0.62
CA THR A 245 20.50 7.45 2.04
C THR A 245 19.75 6.15 2.36
N ALA A 246 19.67 5.21 1.41
CA ALA A 246 19.09 3.89 1.64
C ALA A 246 19.76 3.18 2.84
N GLU A 247 18.97 2.47 3.65
CA GLU A 247 19.49 1.72 4.80
C GLU A 247 20.25 0.47 4.35
N ILE A 248 19.68 -0.31 3.43
CA ILE A 248 20.26 -1.53 2.88
C ILE A 248 19.97 -1.58 1.37
N VAL A 249 20.97 -1.96 0.57
CA VAL A 249 20.84 -2.20 -0.87
C VAL A 249 21.37 -3.60 -1.20
N LEU A 250 20.57 -4.40 -1.91
CA LEU A 250 20.98 -5.68 -2.48
C LEU A 250 21.19 -5.49 -3.97
N GLU A 251 22.39 -5.76 -4.47
CA GLU A 251 22.71 -5.63 -5.89
C GLU A 251 22.97 -7.01 -6.51
N GLY A 252 22.47 -7.21 -7.72
CA GLY A 252 22.55 -8.52 -8.33
C GLY A 252 21.89 -8.56 -9.70
N GLU A 253 21.44 -9.75 -10.06
CA GLU A 253 20.83 -9.97 -11.37
C GLU A 253 19.77 -11.06 -11.38
N ILE A 254 18.83 -10.93 -12.32
CA ILE A 254 17.86 -11.95 -12.67
C ILE A 254 18.45 -12.74 -13.84
N PRO A 255 18.78 -14.04 -13.67
CA PRO A 255 19.26 -14.88 -14.76
C PRO A 255 18.20 -15.05 -15.86
N PRO A 256 18.59 -15.08 -17.13
CA PRO A 256 17.65 -15.17 -18.23
C PRO A 256 17.02 -16.57 -18.29
N ASN A 257 15.72 -16.65 -18.53
CA ASN A 257 14.97 -17.90 -18.75
C ASN A 257 15.01 -18.88 -17.56
N VAL A 258 15.39 -18.44 -16.37
CA VAL A 258 15.35 -19.25 -15.15
C VAL A 258 14.16 -18.82 -14.30
N ARG A 259 13.37 -19.81 -13.87
CA ARG A 259 12.28 -19.64 -12.91
C ARG A 259 12.39 -20.71 -11.84
N GLU A 260 11.98 -20.39 -10.63
CA GLU A 260 11.89 -21.34 -9.54
C GLU A 260 10.59 -21.14 -8.75
N HIS A 261 10.11 -22.22 -8.14
CA HIS A 261 8.91 -22.22 -7.32
C HIS A 261 9.02 -21.27 -6.11
N GLU A 262 8.08 -20.34 -5.97
CA GLU A 262 7.94 -19.40 -4.84
C GLU A 262 6.54 -19.51 -4.22
N GLY A 263 6.45 -19.13 -2.96
CA GLY A 263 5.19 -19.13 -2.23
C GLY A 263 4.89 -20.46 -1.51
N PRO A 264 3.73 -20.56 -0.85
CA PRO A 264 2.69 -19.54 -0.78
C PRO A 264 3.12 -18.31 0.03
N PHE A 265 2.34 -17.22 -0.05
CA PHE A 265 2.61 -15.98 0.70
C PHE A 265 1.31 -15.33 1.17
N GLY A 266 1.29 -14.75 2.37
CA GLY A 266 0.11 -14.04 2.88
C GLY A 266 -0.20 -12.76 2.10
N GLU A 267 -1.34 -12.71 1.40
CA GLU A 267 -1.71 -11.58 0.55
C GLU A 267 -2.55 -10.52 1.28
N HIS A 268 -2.66 -9.34 0.67
CA HIS A 268 -3.43 -8.21 1.19
C HIS A 268 -4.94 -8.48 1.33
N THR A 269 -5.44 -9.56 0.73
CA THR A 269 -6.84 -9.99 0.89
C THR A 269 -7.06 -10.68 2.22
N GLY A 270 -5.98 -11.03 2.93
CA GLY A 270 -5.99 -11.81 4.15
C GLY A 270 -5.95 -13.32 3.97
N TYR A 271 -5.86 -13.79 2.73
CA TYR A 271 -5.67 -15.20 2.40
C TYR A 271 -4.26 -15.46 1.91
N MET A 272 -3.81 -16.71 1.99
CA MET A 272 -2.58 -17.13 1.34
C MET A 272 -2.77 -17.09 -0.18
N GLY A 273 -1.87 -16.41 -0.87
CA GLY A 273 -1.73 -16.46 -2.32
C GLY A 273 -1.17 -17.83 -2.76
N PRO A 274 -1.62 -18.34 -3.91
CA PRO A 274 -1.12 -19.61 -4.43
C PRO A 274 0.36 -19.50 -4.80
N PRO A 275 1.14 -20.57 -4.60
CA PRO A 275 2.52 -20.60 -5.05
C PRO A 275 2.61 -20.67 -6.57
N GLY A 276 3.79 -20.42 -7.12
CA GLY A 276 4.05 -20.53 -8.55
C GLY A 276 5.50 -20.29 -8.92
N ASP A 277 5.85 -20.63 -10.16
CA ASP A 277 7.19 -20.38 -10.67
C ASP A 277 7.39 -18.89 -10.94
N THR A 278 8.46 -18.35 -10.37
CA THR A 278 8.77 -16.92 -10.45
C THR A 278 10.24 -16.67 -10.73
N PHE A 279 10.60 -15.40 -10.93
CA PHE A 279 11.97 -15.01 -11.22
C PHE A 279 12.90 -15.34 -10.04
N VAL A 280 14.16 -15.61 -10.35
CA VAL A 280 15.21 -15.76 -9.35
C VAL A 280 16.02 -14.48 -9.32
N PHE A 281 16.46 -14.04 -8.15
CA PHE A 281 17.42 -12.95 -8.01
C PHE A 281 18.67 -13.46 -7.31
N HIS A 282 19.81 -13.34 -7.99
CA HIS A 282 21.12 -13.69 -7.47
C HIS A 282 21.83 -12.44 -6.99
N ILE A 283 22.12 -12.39 -5.68
CA ILE A 283 22.76 -11.25 -5.02
C ILE A 283 24.27 -11.39 -5.15
N LYS A 284 24.92 -10.33 -5.64
CA LYS A 284 26.37 -10.22 -5.83
C LYS A 284 27.02 -9.29 -4.81
N CYS A 285 26.27 -8.28 -4.34
CA CYS A 285 26.73 -7.31 -3.37
C CYS A 285 25.59 -6.93 -2.42
N ILE A 286 25.92 -6.67 -1.15
CA ILE A 286 25.06 -5.98 -0.21
C ILE A 286 25.80 -4.75 0.29
N THR A 287 25.22 -3.57 0.11
CA THR A 287 25.70 -2.34 0.75
C THR A 287 24.71 -1.89 1.83
N HIS A 288 25.21 -1.35 2.93
CA HIS A 288 24.33 -0.82 3.98
C HIS A 288 24.99 0.26 4.84
N ARG A 289 24.15 1.08 5.46
CA ARG A 289 24.56 2.06 6.47
C ARG A 289 25.11 1.37 7.72
N ASN A 290 25.89 2.10 8.49
CA ASN A 290 26.17 1.79 9.88
C ASN A 290 24.87 1.79 10.68
N ASN A 291 24.69 0.77 11.52
CA ASN A 291 23.46 0.54 12.29
C ASN A 291 22.21 0.63 11.41
N PRO A 292 22.08 -0.22 10.38
CA PRO A 292 21.01 -0.10 9.41
C PRO A 292 19.65 -0.39 10.06
N ILE A 293 18.57 0.14 9.49
CA ILE A 293 17.19 -0.20 9.86
C ILE A 293 16.61 -1.10 8.77
N TYR A 294 16.09 -2.27 9.14
CA TYR A 294 15.36 -3.13 8.21
C TYR A 294 13.89 -2.68 8.15
N GLN A 295 13.44 -2.15 7.01
CA GLN A 295 12.05 -1.76 6.82
C GLN A 295 11.23 -2.88 6.14
N GLY A 296 10.09 -3.23 6.72
CA GLY A 296 9.06 -4.06 6.12
C GLY A 296 7.68 -3.39 6.15
N ILE A 297 6.66 -4.11 5.70
CA ILE A 297 5.26 -3.62 5.65
C ILE A 297 4.28 -4.60 6.30
N ILE A 298 3.26 -4.11 6.99
CA ILE A 298 2.13 -4.95 7.43
C ILE A 298 1.08 -5.01 6.31
N SER A 299 1.15 -5.99 5.41
CA SER A 299 0.21 -6.06 4.27
C SER A 299 -0.97 -7.03 4.45
N LEU A 300 -0.75 -8.16 5.15
CA LEU A 300 -1.57 -9.38 5.33
C LEU A 300 -3.13 -9.20 5.41
N LEU A 301 -3.78 -9.74 6.44
CA LEU A 301 -5.23 -9.61 6.63
C LEU A 301 -5.61 -8.15 6.90
N PRO A 302 -6.56 -7.55 6.15
CA PRO A 302 -7.03 -6.20 6.40
C PRO A 302 -7.76 -6.05 7.76
N PRO A 303 -7.87 -4.83 8.32
CA PRO A 303 -7.11 -3.64 7.92
C PRO A 303 -5.61 -3.83 8.14
N SER A 304 -4.81 -3.15 7.33
CA SER A 304 -3.35 -3.32 7.25
C SER A 304 -2.70 -2.06 6.67
N GLU A 305 -1.39 -1.92 6.80
CA GLU A 305 -0.65 -0.76 6.29
C GLU A 305 -0.86 -0.59 4.78
N SER A 306 -0.90 -1.70 4.03
CA SER A 306 -1.19 -1.66 2.60
C SER A 306 -2.63 -1.23 2.28
N SER A 307 -3.58 -1.50 3.18
CA SER A 307 -4.98 -1.06 3.04
C SER A 307 -5.08 0.47 3.14
N CYS A 308 -4.36 1.08 4.09
CA CYS A 308 -4.29 2.53 4.25
C CYS A 308 -3.60 3.22 3.07
N ILE A 309 -2.45 2.70 2.62
CA ILE A 309 -1.72 3.26 1.47
C ILE A 309 -2.62 3.24 0.21
N ARG A 310 -3.33 2.13 -0.02
CA ARG A 310 -4.27 2.02 -1.14
C ARG A 310 -5.42 3.00 -1.01
N LEU A 311 -5.84 3.33 0.20
CA LEU A 311 -6.96 4.25 0.44
C LEU A 311 -6.58 5.64 -0.01
N ALA A 312 -5.43 6.13 0.47
CA ALA A 312 -4.85 7.41 0.07
C ALA A 312 -4.66 7.53 -1.46
N ALA A 313 -4.30 6.42 -2.12
CA ALA A 313 -4.04 6.40 -3.56
C ALA A 313 -5.30 6.30 -4.44
N ARG A 314 -6.44 5.82 -3.94
CA ARG A 314 -7.57 5.38 -4.80
C ARG A 314 -8.85 6.21 -4.68
N GLU A 315 -9.19 6.69 -3.49
CA GLU A 315 -10.47 7.38 -3.29
C GLU A 315 -10.57 8.66 -4.13
N PHE A 316 -9.51 9.47 -4.11
CA PHE A 316 -9.52 10.75 -4.81
C PHE A 316 -9.61 10.59 -6.35
N PRO A 317 -8.83 9.72 -7.02
CA PRO A 317 -9.03 9.47 -8.45
C PRO A 317 -10.44 9.00 -8.82
N ILE A 318 -11.06 8.14 -8.00
CA ILE A 318 -12.45 7.68 -8.21
C ILE A 318 -13.41 8.85 -8.09
N LEU A 319 -13.30 9.65 -7.02
CA LEU A 319 -14.15 10.83 -6.82
C LEU A 319 -14.02 11.82 -7.97
N LYS A 320 -12.79 12.14 -8.38
CA LYS A 320 -12.49 13.04 -9.51
C LYS A 320 -13.07 12.51 -10.82
N HIS A 321 -13.00 11.20 -11.07
CA HIS A 321 -13.63 10.58 -12.24
C HIS A 321 -15.15 10.76 -12.22
N LEU A 322 -15.81 10.37 -11.13
CA LEU A 322 -17.27 10.44 -11.03
C LEU A 322 -17.79 11.87 -11.08
N ARG A 323 -17.19 12.77 -10.30
CA ARG A 323 -17.65 14.15 -10.14
C ARG A 323 -17.19 15.04 -11.28
N ASP A 324 -15.90 15.06 -11.59
CA ASP A 324 -15.30 16.08 -12.47
C ASP A 324 -15.24 15.61 -13.93
N ARG A 325 -15.09 14.30 -14.19
CA ARG A 325 -15.06 13.77 -15.56
C ARG A 325 -16.44 13.39 -16.08
N LEU A 326 -17.25 12.72 -15.26
CA LEU A 326 -18.60 12.30 -15.65
C LEU A 326 -19.69 13.32 -15.30
N GLY A 327 -19.39 14.34 -14.48
CA GLY A 327 -20.35 15.37 -14.11
C GLY A 327 -21.48 14.87 -13.20
N LEU A 328 -21.28 13.76 -12.49
CA LEU A 328 -22.29 13.18 -11.61
C LEU A 328 -22.30 13.90 -10.25
N PRO A 329 -23.46 14.01 -9.56
CA PRO A 329 -23.58 14.76 -8.32
C PRO A 329 -23.05 13.97 -7.10
N VAL A 330 -21.87 13.37 -7.24
CA VAL A 330 -21.16 12.64 -6.18
C VAL A 330 -20.49 13.64 -5.24
N VAL A 331 -20.77 13.48 -3.95
CA VAL A 331 -20.18 14.28 -2.88
C VAL A 331 -18.87 13.66 -2.43
N ASP A 332 -18.86 12.34 -2.23
CA ASP A 332 -17.70 11.62 -1.69
C ASP A 332 -17.72 10.13 -2.05
N VAL A 333 -16.56 9.48 -1.93
CA VAL A 333 -16.40 8.02 -2.08
C VAL A 333 -15.52 7.48 -0.97
N HIS A 334 -15.79 6.25 -0.54
CA HIS A 334 -15.01 5.59 0.49
C HIS A 334 -14.79 4.11 0.16
N LEU A 335 -13.52 3.68 0.16
CA LEU A 335 -13.16 2.27 0.05
C LEU A 335 -12.94 1.71 1.45
N LYS A 336 -13.79 0.76 1.86
CA LYS A 336 -13.75 0.25 3.25
C LYS A 336 -12.43 -0.49 3.53
N GLU A 337 -11.67 0.00 4.50
CA GLU A 337 -10.37 -0.59 4.89
C GLU A 337 -10.51 -2.06 5.32
N SER A 338 -11.63 -2.41 5.98
CA SER A 338 -11.92 -3.78 6.40
C SER A 338 -12.03 -4.78 5.23
N GLY A 339 -12.29 -4.29 4.01
CA GLY A 339 -12.29 -5.09 2.79
C GLY A 339 -10.95 -5.13 2.06
N GLY A 340 -9.88 -4.54 2.61
CA GLY A 340 -8.60 -4.38 1.92
C GLY A 340 -8.58 -3.27 0.86
N THR A 341 -9.53 -2.32 0.96
CA THR A 341 -9.57 -1.09 0.16
C THR A 341 -9.66 -1.35 -1.35
N GLY A 342 -10.66 -2.13 -1.76
CA GLY A 342 -10.92 -2.40 -3.17
C GLY A 342 -12.27 -3.08 -3.45
N PRO A 343 -12.63 -4.18 -2.77
CA PRO A 343 -13.88 -4.88 -2.99
C PRO A 343 -15.14 -4.12 -2.55
N TYR A 344 -15.09 -3.29 -1.51
CA TYR A 344 -16.25 -2.58 -0.97
C TYR A 344 -16.10 -1.07 -1.19
N LEU A 345 -17.02 -0.48 -1.95
CA LEU A 345 -17.05 0.95 -2.27
C LEU A 345 -18.38 1.57 -1.80
N ALA A 346 -18.32 2.56 -0.92
CA ALA A 346 -19.45 3.41 -0.57
C ALA A 346 -19.36 4.73 -1.34
N ILE A 347 -20.50 5.24 -1.80
CA ILE A 347 -20.59 6.48 -2.57
C ILE A 347 -21.72 7.33 -1.98
N SER A 348 -21.40 8.58 -1.67
CA SER A 348 -22.36 9.59 -1.20
C SER A 348 -22.72 10.54 -2.35
N MET A 349 -24.00 10.82 -2.56
CA MET A 349 -24.44 11.67 -3.68
C MET A 349 -25.65 12.56 -3.35
N LYS A 350 -25.73 13.70 -4.04
CA LYS A 350 -26.92 14.57 -4.09
C LYS A 350 -27.85 14.13 -5.20
N LYS A 351 -28.64 13.09 -4.95
CA LYS A 351 -29.53 12.52 -5.96
C LYS A 351 -30.60 13.50 -6.43
N GLN A 352 -30.70 13.69 -7.74
CA GLN A 352 -31.69 14.54 -8.39
C GLN A 352 -32.81 13.74 -9.06
N PHE A 353 -32.50 12.56 -9.59
CA PHE A 353 -33.47 11.63 -10.17
C PHE A 353 -33.02 10.17 -9.97
N PRO A 354 -33.95 9.19 -9.91
CA PRO A 354 -33.66 7.80 -9.52
C PRO A 354 -32.57 7.12 -10.36
N GLU A 355 -32.51 7.40 -11.65
CA GLU A 355 -31.61 6.73 -12.60
C GLU A 355 -30.13 7.07 -12.38
N GLN A 356 -29.82 8.18 -11.69
CA GLN A 356 -28.44 8.61 -11.44
C GLN A 356 -27.65 7.61 -10.60
N VAL A 357 -28.32 6.85 -9.72
CA VAL A 357 -27.63 5.87 -8.87
C VAL A 357 -26.95 4.81 -9.73
N LYS A 358 -27.64 4.30 -10.76
CA LYS A 358 -27.06 3.35 -11.72
C LYS A 358 -25.95 3.99 -12.55
N GLN A 359 -26.08 5.26 -12.94
CA GLN A 359 -25.02 5.98 -13.67
C GLN A 359 -23.73 6.08 -12.83
N VAL A 360 -23.85 6.40 -11.53
CA VAL A 360 -22.72 6.46 -10.60
C VAL A 360 -22.05 5.10 -10.44
N ILE A 361 -22.83 4.02 -10.31
CA ILE A 361 -22.29 2.67 -10.16
C ILE A 361 -21.52 2.22 -11.42
N TRP A 362 -22.11 2.40 -12.61
CA TRP A 362 -21.41 2.11 -13.87
C TRP A 362 -20.20 3.03 -14.08
N GLY A 363 -20.30 4.29 -13.67
CA GLY A 363 -19.19 5.24 -13.64
C GLY A 363 -18.01 4.71 -12.82
N ALA A 364 -18.28 4.17 -11.62
CA ALA A 364 -17.25 3.62 -10.75
C ALA A 364 -16.60 2.36 -11.35
N TRP A 365 -17.40 1.44 -11.90
CA TRP A 365 -16.88 0.23 -12.53
C TRP A 365 -16.17 0.46 -13.86
N SER A 366 -16.47 1.56 -14.57
CA SER A 366 -15.71 1.94 -15.78
C SER A 366 -14.32 2.51 -15.47
N PHE A 367 -14.13 3.08 -14.26
CA PHE A 367 -12.83 3.60 -13.83
C PHE A 367 -11.84 2.47 -13.53
N GLU A 368 -12.23 1.51 -12.69
CA GLU A 368 -11.44 0.32 -12.36
C GLU A 368 -12.35 -0.91 -12.31
N PRO A 369 -12.44 -1.68 -13.41
CA PRO A 369 -13.36 -2.80 -13.53
C PRO A 369 -13.18 -3.88 -12.47
N THR A 370 -12.00 -4.04 -11.89
CA THR A 370 -11.75 -5.06 -10.87
C THR A 370 -12.21 -4.65 -9.47
N PHE A 371 -12.52 -3.37 -9.22
CA PHE A 371 -12.92 -2.87 -7.89
C PHE A 371 -14.44 -2.85 -7.70
N GLY A 372 -14.88 -2.63 -6.46
CA GLY A 372 -16.30 -2.55 -6.13
C GLY A 372 -17.04 -3.85 -6.44
N LYS A 373 -16.59 -4.97 -5.86
CA LYS A 373 -17.39 -6.20 -5.79
C LYS A 373 -18.73 -5.93 -5.10
N ILE A 374 -18.72 -5.05 -4.11
CA ILE A 374 -19.88 -4.50 -3.42
C ILE A 374 -19.83 -2.97 -3.57
N VAL A 375 -20.90 -2.37 -4.10
CA VAL A 375 -21.07 -0.92 -4.17
C VAL A 375 -22.34 -0.52 -3.44
N VAL A 376 -22.24 0.45 -2.53
CA VAL A 376 -23.39 1.03 -1.83
C VAL A 376 -23.46 2.52 -2.15
N VAL A 377 -24.61 2.98 -2.63
CA VAL A 377 -24.85 4.39 -2.91
C VAL A 377 -25.87 4.93 -1.91
N VAL A 378 -25.52 6.02 -1.24
CA VAL A 378 -26.34 6.71 -0.23
C VAL A 378 -26.49 8.19 -0.56
N ASP A 379 -27.47 8.84 0.06
CA ASP A 379 -27.62 10.29 -0.02
C ASP A 379 -26.50 11.02 0.74
N ASP A 380 -26.39 12.33 0.53
CA ASP A 380 -25.33 13.19 1.09
C ASP A 380 -25.47 13.52 2.58
N ASP A 381 -26.55 13.07 3.22
CA ASP A 381 -26.73 13.15 4.68
C ASP A 381 -26.11 11.95 5.43
N ILE A 382 -25.61 10.94 4.71
CA ILE A 382 -24.94 9.77 5.30
C ILE A 382 -23.43 9.95 5.23
N ASP A 383 -22.76 9.92 6.39
CA ASP A 383 -21.31 9.80 6.45
C ASP A 383 -20.90 8.37 6.08
N ILE A 384 -20.35 8.21 4.88
CA ILE A 384 -19.90 6.93 4.34
C ILE A 384 -18.65 6.35 5.03
N ARG A 385 -18.02 7.09 5.95
CA ARG A 385 -16.93 6.59 6.80
C ARG A 385 -17.42 6.05 8.15
N ASP A 386 -18.66 6.33 8.53
CA ASP A 386 -19.32 5.70 9.68
C ASP A 386 -20.07 4.43 9.22
N ALA A 387 -19.57 3.28 9.64
CA ALA A 387 -20.18 1.99 9.32
C ALA A 387 -21.62 1.88 9.83
N ASN A 388 -21.94 2.47 10.99
CA ASN A 388 -23.30 2.43 11.55
C ASN A 388 -24.26 3.29 10.72
N ALA A 389 -23.82 4.47 10.28
CA ALA A 389 -24.62 5.34 9.42
C ALA A 389 -24.89 4.68 8.06
N LEU A 390 -23.88 4.02 7.48
CA LEU A 390 -24.01 3.29 6.23
C LEU A 390 -24.97 2.09 6.37
N ASP A 391 -24.80 1.27 7.42
CA ASP A 391 -25.66 0.12 7.68
C ASP A 391 -27.11 0.56 7.96
N TRP A 392 -27.31 1.66 8.70
CA TRP A 392 -28.63 2.25 8.91
C TRP A 392 -29.30 2.67 7.60
N ALA A 393 -28.56 3.31 6.69
CA ALA A 393 -29.07 3.66 5.37
C ALA A 393 -29.48 2.42 4.57
N ILE A 394 -28.66 1.36 4.57
CA ILE A 394 -28.97 0.08 3.91
C ILE A 394 -30.25 -0.53 4.48
N CYS A 395 -30.42 -0.52 5.82
CA CYS A 395 -31.58 -1.13 6.47
C CYS A 395 -32.91 -0.42 6.14
N TYR A 396 -32.91 0.91 6.03
CA TYR A 396 -34.15 1.69 6.00
C TYR A 396 -34.43 2.43 4.68
N ARG A 397 -33.45 2.55 3.78
CA ARG A 397 -33.61 3.26 2.48
C ARG A 397 -33.62 2.34 1.26
N MET A 398 -33.49 1.05 1.47
CA MET A 398 -33.39 0.04 0.42
C MET A 398 -34.53 -0.99 0.53
N GLN A 399 -35.11 -1.36 -0.61
CA GLN A 399 -35.97 -2.52 -0.78
C GLN A 399 -35.20 -3.58 -1.59
N PRO A 400 -34.82 -4.73 -0.99
CA PRO A 400 -33.91 -5.68 -1.64
C PRO A 400 -34.33 -6.18 -3.03
N ASP A 401 -35.63 -6.33 -3.31
CA ASP A 401 -36.14 -6.78 -4.62
C ASP A 401 -35.98 -5.74 -5.74
N ARG A 402 -35.85 -4.45 -5.40
CA ARG A 402 -35.87 -3.33 -6.36
C ARG A 402 -34.55 -2.58 -6.43
N ASP A 403 -33.89 -2.45 -5.30
CA ASP A 403 -32.77 -1.54 -5.10
C ASP A 403 -31.43 -2.27 -5.06
N VAL A 404 -31.45 -3.60 -5.11
CA VAL A 404 -30.27 -4.44 -5.30
C VAL A 404 -30.23 -4.89 -6.74
N PHE A 405 -29.06 -4.75 -7.38
CA PHE A 405 -28.81 -5.41 -8.65
C PHE A 405 -27.46 -6.10 -8.66
N ILE A 406 -27.45 -7.26 -9.32
CA ILE A 406 -26.29 -8.14 -9.42
C ILE A 406 -25.86 -8.18 -10.88
N VAL A 407 -24.57 -7.97 -11.11
CA VAL A 407 -23.95 -8.16 -12.43
C VAL A 407 -23.16 -9.46 -12.39
N PRO A 408 -23.68 -10.55 -13.01
CA PRO A 408 -22.93 -11.79 -13.17
C PRO A 408 -21.80 -11.60 -14.19
N GLU A 409 -20.82 -12.50 -14.16
CA GLU A 409 -19.72 -12.58 -15.14
C GLU A 409 -18.93 -11.26 -15.31
N ALA A 410 -18.82 -10.50 -14.23
CA ALA A 410 -18.06 -9.25 -14.20
C ALA A 410 -16.57 -9.50 -13.91
N ALA A 411 -15.73 -8.50 -14.18
CA ALA A 411 -14.32 -8.55 -13.81
C ALA A 411 -14.15 -8.73 -12.29
N ALA A 412 -13.50 -9.83 -11.91
CA ALA A 412 -13.25 -10.17 -10.51
C ALA A 412 -12.18 -9.27 -9.90
N TYR A 413 -12.27 -9.07 -8.59
CA TYR A 413 -11.17 -8.50 -7.83
C TYR A 413 -9.99 -9.49 -7.83
N ARG A 414 -8.79 -8.99 -8.10
CA ARG A 414 -7.58 -9.85 -8.12
C ARG A 414 -7.35 -10.47 -6.75
N LEU A 415 -7.03 -11.77 -6.74
CA LEU A 415 -6.81 -12.59 -5.54
C LEU A 415 -8.08 -12.82 -4.70
N ASP A 416 -9.27 -12.60 -5.25
CA ASP A 416 -10.52 -13.03 -4.59
C ASP A 416 -10.57 -14.56 -4.55
N PRO A 417 -10.50 -15.20 -3.36
CA PRO A 417 -10.52 -16.65 -3.27
C PRO A 417 -11.88 -17.24 -3.64
N SER A 418 -12.97 -16.45 -3.69
CA SER A 418 -14.29 -16.98 -4.03
C SER A 418 -14.45 -17.29 -5.53
N THR A 419 -13.52 -16.87 -6.39
CA THR A 419 -13.62 -17.08 -7.85
C THR A 419 -13.23 -18.49 -8.27
N ALA A 420 -12.33 -19.13 -7.54
CA ALA A 420 -11.82 -20.46 -7.88
C ALA A 420 -11.20 -21.18 -6.67
N PRO A 421 -11.29 -22.52 -6.61
CA PRO A 421 -10.58 -23.35 -5.63
C PRO A 421 -9.08 -23.07 -5.53
N VAL A 422 -8.45 -23.43 -4.42
CA VAL A 422 -7.04 -23.09 -4.11
C VAL A 422 -6.03 -23.72 -5.09
N ASP A 423 -6.33 -24.89 -5.62
CA ASP A 423 -5.51 -25.66 -6.56
C ASP A 423 -5.52 -25.09 -7.98
N VAL A 424 -6.46 -24.20 -8.30
CA VAL A 424 -6.49 -23.50 -9.59
C VAL A 424 -5.34 -22.49 -9.65
N PRO A 425 -4.45 -22.51 -10.66
CA PRO A 425 -3.34 -21.57 -10.75
C PRO A 425 -3.78 -20.11 -10.77
N SER A 426 -2.94 -19.21 -10.23
CA SER A 426 -3.24 -17.75 -10.13
C SER A 426 -3.57 -17.09 -11.47
N HIS A 427 -2.99 -17.56 -12.57
CA HIS A 427 -3.14 -16.99 -13.90
C HIS A 427 -4.36 -17.55 -14.66
N HIS A 428 -5.04 -18.56 -14.12
CA HIS A 428 -6.15 -19.23 -14.81
C HIS A 428 -7.32 -18.25 -15.06
N PRO A 429 -7.96 -18.27 -16.26
CA PRO A 429 -9.03 -17.33 -16.61
C PRO A 429 -10.22 -17.32 -15.65
N SER A 430 -10.56 -18.44 -15.02
CA SER A 430 -11.66 -18.51 -14.04
C SER A 430 -11.45 -17.57 -12.84
N ARG A 431 -10.20 -17.23 -12.50
CA ARG A 431 -9.89 -16.26 -11.44
C ARG A 431 -10.12 -14.79 -11.84
N ARG A 432 -10.51 -14.53 -13.08
CA ARG A 432 -10.76 -13.19 -13.64
C ARG A 432 -12.24 -12.86 -13.76
N ILE A 433 -13.11 -13.85 -13.61
CA ILE A 433 -14.56 -13.73 -13.76
C ILE A 433 -15.19 -13.92 -12.38
N GLY A 434 -16.05 -12.99 -11.99
CA GLY A 434 -16.78 -13.01 -10.73
C GLY A 434 -18.16 -12.38 -10.91
N SER A 435 -18.68 -11.81 -9.82
CA SER A 435 -19.92 -11.03 -9.85
C SER A 435 -19.76 -9.75 -9.04
N LYS A 436 -20.64 -8.79 -9.31
CA LYS A 436 -20.71 -7.54 -8.56
C LYS A 436 -22.11 -7.33 -8.02
N LEU A 437 -22.18 -6.82 -6.81
CA LEU A 437 -23.38 -6.45 -6.09
C LEU A 437 -23.41 -4.92 -5.99
N ALA A 438 -24.53 -4.32 -6.35
CA ALA A 438 -24.74 -2.90 -6.13
C ALA A 438 -26.07 -2.65 -5.42
N MET A 439 -26.05 -1.69 -4.49
CA MET A 439 -27.14 -1.37 -3.58
C MET A 439 -27.45 0.11 -3.65
N ASP A 440 -28.68 0.45 -4.04
CA ASP A 440 -29.24 1.79 -3.93
C ASP A 440 -29.88 1.97 -2.54
N ALA A 441 -29.10 2.54 -1.61
CA ALA A 441 -29.54 2.91 -0.27
C ALA A 441 -29.87 4.43 -0.18
N THR A 442 -30.29 5.05 -1.28
CA THR A 442 -30.79 6.43 -1.30
C THR A 442 -32.29 6.51 -1.00
N ARG A 443 -32.79 7.65 -0.51
CA ARG A 443 -34.22 7.87 -0.26
C ARG A 443 -35.01 7.85 -1.57
N LYS A 444 -36.08 7.06 -1.64
CA LYS A 444 -36.88 6.89 -2.88
C LYS A 444 -37.99 7.94 -3.05
N HIS A 445 -38.34 8.63 -1.97
CA HIS A 445 -39.36 9.68 -1.86
C HIS A 445 -39.08 10.49 -0.60
N GLU A 446 -39.96 11.42 -0.23
CA GLU A 446 -39.87 12.10 1.06
C GLU A 446 -40.05 11.10 2.21
N PHE A 447 -39.05 11.02 3.09
CA PHE A 447 -39.09 10.13 4.26
C PHE A 447 -39.54 10.92 5.49
N PRO A 448 -40.08 10.25 6.53
CA PRO A 448 -40.22 10.86 7.84
C PRO A 448 -38.90 11.47 8.33
N GLY A 449 -38.99 12.53 9.15
CA GLY A 449 -37.81 13.15 9.75
C GLY A 449 -36.99 12.15 10.56
N VAL A 450 -35.66 12.29 10.51
CA VAL A 450 -34.75 11.47 11.33
C VAL A 450 -34.96 11.82 12.80
N ALA A 451 -35.13 10.79 13.64
CA ALA A 451 -35.36 10.94 15.08
C ALA A 451 -34.07 11.26 15.84
N VAL A 452 -33.45 12.41 15.53
CA VAL A 452 -32.21 12.90 16.13
C VAL A 452 -32.42 14.31 16.70
N PRO A 453 -31.82 14.65 17.85
CA PRO A 453 -31.83 16.04 18.32
C PRO A 453 -31.24 17.00 17.25
N PRO A 454 -31.69 18.27 17.21
CA PRO A 454 -31.10 19.26 16.30
C PRO A 454 -29.58 19.37 16.46
N LYS A 455 -28.87 19.54 15.34
CA LYS A 455 -27.40 19.62 15.32
C LYS A 455 -26.86 20.68 16.28
N GLU A 456 -27.50 21.84 16.37
CA GLU A 456 -27.12 22.92 17.28
C GLU A 456 -27.13 22.51 18.77
N HIS A 457 -28.05 21.61 19.15
CA HIS A 457 -28.09 21.07 20.51
C HIS A 457 -26.96 20.06 20.73
N LEU A 458 -26.71 19.18 19.76
CA LEU A 458 -25.61 18.21 19.81
C LEU A 458 -24.25 18.91 19.88
N ASP A 459 -24.03 19.93 19.05
CA ASP A 459 -22.80 20.73 19.02
C ASP A 459 -22.57 21.46 20.35
N ARG A 460 -23.64 21.98 20.97
CA ARG A 460 -23.57 22.61 22.30
C ARG A 460 -23.19 21.57 23.37
N VAL A 461 -23.85 20.41 23.38
CA VAL A 461 -23.52 19.33 24.32
C VAL A 461 -22.06 18.91 24.17
N TRP A 462 -21.56 18.79 22.93
CA TRP A 462 -20.16 18.43 22.68
C TRP A 462 -19.16 19.47 23.20
N ARG A 463 -19.48 20.77 23.09
CA ARG A 463 -18.63 21.83 23.67
C ARG A 463 -18.57 21.78 25.19
N GLN A 464 -19.63 21.29 25.83
CA GLN A 464 -19.78 21.18 27.28
C GLN A 464 -19.59 19.73 27.78
N TRP A 465 -19.02 18.84 26.97
CA TRP A 465 -19.00 17.40 27.24
C TRP A 465 -18.40 17.04 28.62
N GLU A 466 -17.35 17.77 29.01
CA GLU A 466 -16.69 17.60 30.31
C GLU A 466 -17.55 18.09 31.49
N GLU A 467 -18.42 19.08 31.29
CA GLU A 467 -19.35 19.57 32.32
C GLU A 467 -20.39 18.48 32.68
N TYR A 468 -20.68 17.57 31.75
CA TYR A 468 -21.54 16.40 32.01
C TYR A 468 -20.80 15.23 32.69
N GLY A 469 -19.50 15.40 33.02
CA GLY A 469 -18.70 14.40 33.71
C GLY A 469 -18.03 13.36 32.81
N PHE A 470 -18.03 13.57 31.48
CA PHE A 470 -17.34 12.69 30.53
C PHE A 470 -16.00 13.28 30.09
N PRO A 471 -14.93 12.47 29.96
CA PRO A 471 -13.68 12.97 29.36
C PRO A 471 -13.92 13.33 27.90
N ARG A 472 -13.34 14.45 27.45
CA ARG A 472 -13.42 14.90 26.04
C ARG A 472 -12.76 13.93 25.06
N SER A 473 -11.90 13.05 25.57
CA SER A 473 -11.34 11.91 24.87
C SER A 473 -11.58 10.65 25.71
N TYR A 474 -12.48 9.76 25.28
CA TYR A 474 -12.39 8.38 25.75
C TYR A 474 -11.20 7.70 25.05
N PRO A 475 -10.37 6.94 25.77
CA PRO A 475 -9.56 5.91 25.14
C PRO A 475 -10.53 4.79 24.77
N GLU A 476 -11.02 4.79 23.53
CA GLU A 476 -11.84 3.70 23.03
C GLU A 476 -10.94 2.45 22.83
N TYR A 477 -11.39 1.33 23.42
CA TYR A 477 -10.68 0.05 23.54
C TYR A 477 -10.64 -0.75 22.23
#